data_AF-A0A067DZI3-F1
#
_entry.id   AF-A0A067DZI3-F1
#
_cell.length_a   1.000
_cell.length_b   1.000
_cell.length_c   1.000
_cell.angle_alpha   90.00
_cell.angle_beta   90.00
_cell.angle_gamma   90.00
#
_symmetry.space_group_name_H-M   'P 1'
#
loop_
_entity.id
_entity.type
_entity.pdbx_description
1 polymer ?
#
loop_
_entity_poly.entity_id
_entity_poly.type
_entity_poly.pdbx_seq_one_letter_code
_entity_poly.pdbx_strand_id
1 'polypeptide(L)' 'MAAKKTKGRQKIQMKRIENEDGRLITFSKRRSGIYKKASELVTLTGSEIAILVFSQSGKPFSFGHPSIEA' A
#
# COMPACT_ATOMS: atom_id res chain seq x y z
N MET A 1 -1.24 -27.51 -23.97
CA MET A 1 -1.62 -26.61 -22.86
C MET A 1 -1.11 -25.21 -23.18
N ALA A 2 -1.92 -24.16 -23.04
CA ALA A 2 -1.49 -22.79 -23.36
C ALA A 2 -0.41 -22.30 -22.38
N ALA A 3 0.66 -21.69 -22.88
CA ALA A 3 1.71 -21.13 -22.04
C ALA A 3 1.19 -19.96 -21.19
N LYS A 4 1.63 -19.86 -19.94
CA LYS A 4 1.26 -18.75 -19.05
C LYS A 4 1.86 -17.44 -19.58
N LYS A 5 1.02 -16.40 -19.66
CA LYS A 5 1.43 -15.05 -20.11
C LYS A 5 2.40 -14.34 -19.14
N THR A 6 2.32 -14.62 -17.84
CA THR A 6 3.19 -13.98 -16.84
C THR A 6 3.60 -14.97 -15.74
N LYS A 7 4.64 -14.59 -14.99
CA LYS A 7 5.09 -15.35 -13.80
C LYS A 7 4.09 -15.25 -12.64
N GLY A 8 3.15 -14.30 -12.64
CA GLY A 8 2.24 -14.03 -11.53
C GLY A 8 2.93 -13.39 -10.33
N ARG A 9 2.26 -13.35 -9.16
CA ARG A 9 2.84 -12.78 -7.93
C ARG A 9 4.04 -13.60 -7.48
N GLN A 10 5.22 -12.97 -7.40
CA GLN A 10 6.45 -13.60 -6.92
C GLN A 10 6.69 -13.28 -5.45
N LYS A 11 7.29 -14.23 -4.72
CA LYS A 11 7.81 -13.98 -3.37
C LYS A 11 9.04 -13.09 -3.47
N ILE A 12 9.13 -12.08 -2.62
CA ILE A 12 10.28 -11.18 -2.50
C ILE A 12 10.77 -11.15 -1.06
N GLN A 13 12.04 -10.79 -0.85
CA GLN A 13 12.61 -10.63 0.48
C GLN A 13 12.02 -9.41 1.20
N MET A 14 11.83 -9.49 2.51
CA MET A 14 11.36 -8.38 3.35
C MET A 14 12.52 -7.47 3.75
N LYS A 15 13.10 -6.82 2.74
CA LYS A 15 14.18 -5.84 2.86
C LYS A 15 13.91 -4.67 1.92
N ARG A 16 14.79 -3.65 1.94
CA ARG A 16 14.73 -2.56 0.97
C ARG A 16 14.81 -3.12 -0.45
N ILE A 17 13.92 -2.66 -1.33
CA ILE A 17 13.96 -2.98 -2.77
C ILE A 17 14.96 -2.02 -3.40
N GLU A 18 16.06 -2.54 -3.94
CA GLU A 18 17.12 -1.70 -4.51
C GLU A 18 16.71 -1.08 -5.85
N ASN A 19 16.03 -1.85 -6.71
CA ASN A 19 15.48 -1.33 -7.95
C ASN A 19 14.42 -0.25 -7.68
N GLU A 20 14.69 0.97 -8.14
CA GLU A 20 13.90 2.16 -7.81
C GLU A 20 12.47 2.08 -8.35
N ASP A 21 12.29 1.72 -9.63
CA ASP A 21 10.97 1.55 -10.24
C ASP A 21 10.14 0.49 -9.53
N GLY A 22 10.75 -0.66 -9.23
CA GLY A 22 10.14 -1.73 -8.47
C GLY A 22 9.75 -1.30 -7.07
N ARG A 23 10.56 -0.45 -6.42
CA ARG A 23 10.27 0.14 -5.11
C ARG A 23 9.11 1.14 -5.20
N LEU A 24 9.06 2.01 -6.21
CA LEU A 24 7.97 2.96 -6.45
C LEU A 24 6.63 2.26 -6.77
N ILE A 25 6.66 1.24 -7.63
CA ILE A 25 5.48 0.42 -7.95
C ILE A 25 4.99 -0.32 -6.72
N THR A 26 5.92 -0.92 -5.95
CA THR A 26 5.58 -1.64 -4.72
C THR A 26 5.00 -0.71 -3.67
N PHE A 27 5.56 0.49 -3.50
CA PHE A 27 5.03 1.53 -2.63
C PHE A 27 3.56 1.83 -2.97
N SER A 28 3.27 2.15 -4.22
CA SER A 28 1.92 2.48 -4.68
C SER A 28 0.93 1.33 -4.44
N LYS A 29 1.31 0.09 -4.76
CA LYS A 29 0.45 -1.09 -4.56
C LYS A 29 0.22 -1.40 -3.08
N ARG A 30 1.26 -1.34 -2.24
CA ARG A 30 1.16 -1.63 -0.80
C ARG A 30 0.37 -0.55 -0.07
N ARG A 31 0.61 0.73 -0.38
CA ARG A 31 -0.15 1.85 0.18
C ARG A 31 -1.65 1.69 -0.09
N SER A 32 -2.03 1.39 -1.33
CA SER A 32 -3.43 1.13 -1.67
C SER A 32 -4.01 -0.07 -0.90
N GLY A 33 -3.25 -1.16 -0.76
CA GLY A 33 -3.69 -2.32 0.01
C GLY A 33 -3.88 -2.02 1.50
N ILE A 34 -2.96 -1.26 2.11
CA ILE A 34 -3.04 -0.83 3.50
C ILE A 34 -4.28 0.05 3.71
N TYR A 35 -4.55 1.00 2.81
CA TYR A 35 -5.71 1.89 2.92
C TYR A 35 -7.02 1.11 2.87
N LYS A 36 -7.13 0.12 1.97
CA LYS A 36 -8.30 -0.76 1.92
C LYS A 36 -8.48 -1.52 3.22
N LYS A 37 -7.40 -2.07 3.79
CA LYS A 37 -7.45 -2.78 5.07
C LYS A 37 -7.81 -1.89 6.24
N ALA A 38 -7.32 -0.66 6.27
CA ALA A 38 -7.70 0.32 7.28
C ALA A 38 -9.19 0.66 7.17
N SER A 39 -9.69 0.90 5.95
CA SER A 39 -11.12 1.14 5.70
C SER A 39 -11.99 -0.05 6.14
N GLU A 40 -11.61 -1.28 5.79
CA GLU A 40 -12.34 -2.49 6.22
C GLU A 40 -12.37 -2.59 7.75
N LEU A 41 -11.24 -2.35 8.42
CA LEU A 41 -11.14 -2.45 9.88
C LEU A 41 -12.01 -1.41 10.58
N VAL A 42 -11.95 -0.16 10.11
CA VAL A 42 -12.82 0.93 10.56
C VAL A 42 -14.29 0.54 10.43
N THR A 43 -14.71 0.05 9.25
CA THR A 43 -16.11 -0.32 9.01
C THR A 43 -16.57 -1.46 9.92
N LEU A 44 -15.71 -2.43 10.22
CA LEU A 44 -16.06 -3.59 11.05
C LEU A 44 -16.11 -3.27 12.54
N THR A 45 -15.26 -2.36 13.01
CA THR A 45 -15.02 -2.17 14.46
C THR A 45 -15.43 -0.80 14.98
N GLY A 46 -15.68 0.17 14.10
CA GLY A 46 -15.86 1.56 14.49
C GLY A 46 -14.58 2.21 15.05
N SER A 47 -13.41 1.57 14.88
CA SER A 47 -12.13 2.08 15.38
C SER A 47 -11.71 3.37 14.67
N GLU A 48 -11.01 4.23 15.39
CA GLU A 48 -10.36 5.42 14.84
C GLU A 48 -8.96 5.05 14.33
N ILE A 49 -8.63 5.44 13.09
CA ILE A 49 -7.36 5.10 12.45
C ILE A 49 -6.82 6.31 11.69
N ALA A 50 -5.52 6.55 11.83
CA ALA A 50 -4.77 7.50 11.01
C ALA A 50 -3.51 6.84 10.44
N ILE A 51 -3.24 7.10 9.16
CA ILE A 51 -2.08 6.59 8.43
C ILE A 51 -1.43 7.77 7.70
N LEU A 52 -0.12 7.95 7.88
CA LEU A 52 0.71 8.91 7.16
C LEU A 52 1.91 8.18 6.55
N VAL A 53 2.12 8.36 5.25
CA VAL A 53 3.21 7.73 4.51
C VAL A 53 3.81 8.72 3.52
N PHE A 54 5.14 8.82 3.50
CA PHE A 54 5.86 9.61 2.50
C PHE A 54 6.36 8.72 1.36
N SER A 55 6.24 9.20 0.11
CA SER A 55 6.96 8.58 -1.00
C SER A 55 8.46 8.80 -0.86
N GLN A 56 9.23 8.11 -1.71
CA GLN A 56 10.67 8.36 -1.84
C GLN A 56 10.98 9.81 -2.25
N SER A 57 10.06 10.47 -2.96
CA SER A 57 10.16 11.88 -3.33
C SER A 57 9.71 12.84 -2.21
N GLY A 58 9.41 12.34 -1.02
CA GLY A 58 8.95 13.15 0.12
C GLY A 58 7.50 13.60 0.01
N LYS A 59 6.72 13.12 -0.97
CA LYS A 59 5.30 13.48 -1.09
C LYS A 59 4.48 12.78 0.01
N PRO A 60 3.73 13.52 0.84
CA PRO A 60 2.88 12.91 1.86
C PRO A 60 1.63 12.27 1.24
N PHE A 61 1.20 11.18 1.84
CA PHE A 61 -0.07 10.52 1.59
C PHE A 61 -0.69 10.12 2.93
N SER A 62 -1.99 10.38 3.09
CA SER A 62 -2.71 10.09 4.31
C SER A 62 -3.98 9.27 4.07
N PHE A 63 -4.46 8.59 5.11
CA PHE A 63 -5.78 7.96 5.21
C PHE A 63 -6.23 7.99 6.66
N GLY A 64 -7.48 8.36 6.94
CA GLY A 64 -8.03 8.16 8.27
C GLY A 64 -9.49 8.48 8.44
N HIS A 65 -9.97 8.17 9.63
CA HIS A 65 -11.37 8.07 10.00
C HIS A 65 -11.55 8.33 11.50
N PRO A 66 -12.61 9.06 11.94
CA PRO A 66 -13.73 9.60 11.14
C PRO A 66 -13.38 10.80 10.27
N SER A 67 -12.27 11.49 10.55
CA SER A 67 -11.77 12.60 9.74
C SER A 67 -10.25 12.51 9.58
N ILE A 68 -9.81 12.58 8.33
CA ILE A 68 -8.50 13.15 7.95
C ILE A 68 -8.81 14.40 7.13
N GLU A 69 -9.45 15.37 7.76
CA GLU A 69 -9.78 16.60 7.04
C GLU A 69 -8.53 17.42 6.75
N ALA A 70 -8.22 17.35 5.45
CA ALA A 70 -7.81 18.35 4.46
C ALA A 70 -6.60 19.24 4.77
#